data_AF-A0A7Y2NL92-F1
#
_entry.id   AF-A0A7Y2NL92-F1
#
_cell.length_a   1.000
_cell.length_b   1.000
_cell.length_c   1.000
_cell.angle_alpha   90.00
_cell.angle_beta   90.00
_cell.angle_gamma   90.00
#
_symmetry.space_group_name_H-M   'P 1'
#
loop_
_entity.id
_entity.type
_entity.pdbx_description
1 polymer ?
#
loop_
_entity_poly.entity_id
_entity_poly.type
_entity_poly.pdbx_seq_one_letter_code
_entity_poly.pdbx_strand_id
1 'polypeptide(L)'
;MRIIVACLLLVFAFSCKQAEPIQINRADFFGSVDKVTEIMVHDIFSPPVASRIYVYPNIAAYEIIAVNSEEFNTLSGQIPTLPSIEPAKDLNINLRLAALIAHMDVSRKLIFSEEKIAEYRDALYKQWGDMNSDEFEASKTYGLAVSEKISQWYDGDNYKETRTMPKFTVNTDEVYRWQPTPPAYMDGIEPAWNKIRPMVLDSADQFIPVPHPEFSMDPSSNFYKELIEVYDVSNKITAEGDDSEEIEIAQFWDCNPYVSVTRGHLMFATKKITPGAHWIGISKIACNKSDYNFEDTVFAMTKSSIAIFDAFISCWDEKYRSNLVRPETLINNYIDDQWEPILQTPPFPEYPSGHSVVSGAASVVLTSIFGDNFSYDDDTEQPYGLPIRSFPSFIDAAKEAAISRMYGGIHYMAAIDNGVDQGFKIGELVASSIKMKN
;
A
#
# COMPACT_ATOMS: atom_id res chain seq x y z
N MET A 1 -55.71 32.39 60.04
CA MET A 1 -54.29 32.74 59.90
C MET A 1 -53.52 31.43 59.79
N ARG A 2 -53.26 30.96 58.55
CA ARG A 2 -51.92 30.61 58.00
C ARG A 2 -51.10 29.75 58.98
N ILE A 3 -50.64 28.54 58.67
CA ILE A 3 -49.69 28.21 57.59
C ILE A 3 -49.85 26.70 57.25
N ILE A 4 -50.03 26.39 55.97
CA ILE A 4 -49.98 25.04 55.40
C ILE A 4 -48.51 24.78 55.03
N VAL A 5 -47.89 23.75 55.61
CA VAL A 5 -46.56 23.26 55.23
C VAL A 5 -46.77 22.23 54.11
N ALA A 6 -46.55 22.66 52.86
CA ALA A 6 -46.52 21.77 51.71
C ALA A 6 -45.10 21.24 51.53
N CYS A 7 -44.87 19.96 51.83
CA CYS A 7 -43.67 19.24 51.42
C CYS A 7 -43.72 18.99 49.91
N LEU A 8 -42.97 19.80 49.15
CA LEU A 8 -42.60 19.51 47.77
C LEU A 8 -41.52 18.41 47.76
N LEU A 9 -41.94 17.15 47.64
CA LEU A 9 -41.08 16.07 47.16
C LEU A 9 -41.04 16.14 45.63
N LEU A 10 -40.15 16.97 45.12
CA LEU A 10 -39.72 16.93 43.72
C LEU A 10 -38.83 15.69 43.57
N VAL A 11 -39.45 14.56 43.24
CA VAL A 11 -38.74 13.38 42.74
C VAL A 11 -38.23 13.75 41.35
N PHE A 12 -36.98 14.20 41.27
CA PHE A 12 -36.22 14.20 40.02
C PHE A 12 -36.02 12.74 39.63
N ALA A 13 -36.96 12.19 38.87
CA ALA A 13 -36.70 11.03 38.04
C ALA A 13 -35.74 11.48 36.94
N PHE A 14 -34.44 11.53 37.25
CA PHE A 14 -33.42 11.39 36.23
C PHE A 14 -33.62 9.99 35.65
N SER A 15 -34.42 9.92 34.58
CA SER A 15 -34.34 8.81 33.65
C SER A 15 -32.92 8.84 33.11
N CYS A 16 -32.00 8.09 33.73
CA CYS A 16 -30.76 7.69 33.09
C CYS A 16 -31.17 6.95 31.82
N LYS A 17 -31.27 7.67 30.70
CA LYS A 17 -31.23 7.03 29.39
C LYS A 17 -29.89 6.31 29.36
N GLN A 18 -29.93 4.99 29.35
CA GLN A 18 -28.76 4.18 29.12
C GLN A 18 -28.16 4.63 27.78
N ALA A 19 -26.89 5.04 27.78
CA ALA A 19 -26.24 5.53 26.57
C ALA A 19 -26.29 4.43 25.50
N GLU A 20 -26.62 4.80 24.27
CA GLU A 20 -26.64 3.85 23.16
C GLU A 20 -25.20 3.45 22.80
N PRO A 21 -24.92 2.16 22.52
CA PRO A 21 -23.58 1.74 22.13
C PRO A 21 -23.15 2.38 20.81
N ILE A 22 -21.89 2.82 20.74
CA ILE A 22 -21.27 3.41 19.57
C ILE A 22 -21.19 2.35 18.47
N GLN A 23 -21.88 2.61 17.36
CA GLN A 23 -21.88 1.69 16.21
C GLN A 23 -20.71 2.01 15.29
N ILE A 24 -19.78 1.06 15.16
CA ILE A 24 -18.68 1.12 14.20
C ILE A 24 -18.86 0.00 13.18
N ASN A 25 -18.72 0.34 11.91
CA ASN A 25 -18.87 -0.56 10.78
C ASN A 25 -17.72 -0.39 9.77
N ARG A 26 -17.71 -1.22 8.72
CA ARG A 26 -16.63 -1.23 7.71
C ARG A 26 -16.40 0.12 7.03
N ALA A 27 -17.44 0.93 6.84
CA ALA A 27 -17.32 2.23 6.19
C ALA A 27 -16.50 3.21 7.03
N ASP A 28 -16.57 3.11 8.37
CA ASP A 28 -15.74 3.91 9.27
C ASP A 28 -14.26 3.52 9.14
N PHE A 29 -13.98 2.22 9.00
CA PHE A 29 -12.63 1.70 8.74
C PHE A 29 -12.09 2.17 7.40
N PHE A 30 -12.88 2.04 6.33
CA PHE A 30 -12.52 2.57 5.01
C PHE A 30 -12.29 4.08 5.04
N GLY A 31 -13.10 4.85 5.77
CA GLY A 31 -12.86 6.28 5.94
C GLY A 31 -11.49 6.60 6.53
N SER A 32 -10.99 5.80 7.46
CA SER A 32 -9.63 5.96 7.98
C SER A 32 -8.55 5.57 6.96
N VAL A 33 -8.75 4.51 6.18
CA VAL A 33 -7.80 4.06 5.13
C VAL A 33 -7.75 5.06 3.97
N ASP A 34 -8.91 5.55 3.53
CA ASP A 34 -9.01 6.59 2.51
C ASP A 34 -8.32 7.86 2.99
N LYS A 35 -8.51 8.25 4.27
CA LYS A 35 -7.89 9.46 4.80
C LYS A 35 -6.36 9.41 4.79
N VAL A 36 -5.76 8.28 5.20
CA VAL A 36 -4.30 8.13 5.13
C VAL A 36 -3.81 8.07 3.68
N THR A 37 -4.59 7.51 2.76
CA THR A 37 -4.28 7.48 1.33
C THR A 37 -4.23 8.89 0.73
N GLU A 38 -5.24 9.72 0.99
CA GLU A 38 -5.26 11.14 0.57
C GLU A 38 -4.02 11.90 1.05
N ILE A 39 -3.61 11.65 2.30
CA ILE A 39 -2.46 12.30 2.91
C ILE A 39 -1.17 11.78 2.30
N MET A 40 -1.05 10.49 2.00
CA MET A 40 0.13 9.95 1.34
C MET A 40 0.35 10.55 -0.06
N VAL A 41 -0.73 10.78 -0.81
CA VAL A 41 -0.68 11.49 -2.08
C VAL A 41 -0.25 12.95 -1.89
N HIS A 42 -0.75 13.62 -0.85
CA HIS A 42 -0.38 15.00 -0.52
C HIS A 42 1.10 15.12 -0.09
N ASP A 43 1.58 14.19 0.72
CA ASP A 43 2.92 14.18 1.31
C ASP A 43 3.97 13.54 0.39
N ILE A 44 3.53 13.01 -0.76
CA ILE A 44 4.38 12.41 -1.82
C ILE A 44 5.24 11.26 -1.25
N PHE A 45 4.60 10.34 -0.54
CA PHE A 45 5.29 9.14 -0.07
C PHE A 45 5.67 8.20 -1.22
N SER A 46 6.85 7.60 -1.11
CA SER A 46 7.32 6.61 -2.09
C SER A 46 6.49 5.32 -2.04
N PRO A 47 6.39 4.56 -3.14
CA PRO A 47 5.70 3.27 -3.14
C PRO A 47 6.09 2.31 -2.00
N PRO A 48 7.39 2.03 -1.73
CA PRO A 48 7.77 1.18 -0.61
C PRO A 48 7.36 1.77 0.75
N VAL A 49 7.54 3.07 0.97
CA VAL A 49 7.16 3.69 2.26
C VAL A 49 5.64 3.71 2.45
N ALA A 50 4.86 3.91 1.39
CA ALA A 50 3.40 3.82 1.45
C ALA A 50 2.93 2.44 1.93
N SER A 51 3.56 1.35 1.48
CA SER A 51 3.23 0.01 1.98
C SER A 51 3.46 -0.16 3.48
N ARG A 52 4.51 0.49 4.02
CA ARG A 52 4.80 0.55 5.46
C ARG A 52 3.71 1.28 6.23
N ILE A 53 3.20 2.37 5.66
CA ILE A 53 2.15 3.20 6.26
C ILE A 53 0.82 2.44 6.34
N TYR A 54 0.53 1.51 5.41
CA TYR A 54 -0.66 0.67 5.48
C TYR A 54 -0.54 -0.51 6.45
N VAL A 55 0.59 -1.21 6.47
CA VAL A 55 0.69 -2.51 7.17
C VAL A 55 0.59 -2.38 8.70
N TYR A 56 1.25 -1.38 9.30
CA TYR A 56 1.28 -1.26 10.76
C TYR A 56 -0.07 -0.84 11.39
N PRO A 57 -0.81 0.16 10.87
CA PRO A 57 -2.15 0.47 11.35
C PRO A 57 -3.13 -0.69 11.23
N ASN A 58 -3.06 -1.43 10.12
CA ASN A 58 -3.90 -2.60 9.89
C ASN A 58 -3.61 -3.70 10.92
N ILE A 59 -2.34 -4.02 11.16
CA ILE A 59 -1.95 -4.98 12.22
C ILE A 59 -2.43 -4.51 13.60
N ALA A 60 -2.33 -3.22 13.92
CA ALA A 60 -2.80 -2.69 15.20
C ALA A 60 -4.30 -2.90 15.42
N ALA A 61 -5.10 -2.61 14.39
CA ALA A 61 -6.55 -2.86 14.41
C ALA A 61 -6.86 -4.36 14.47
N TYR A 62 -6.17 -5.17 13.66
CA TYR A 62 -6.38 -6.61 13.58
C TYR A 62 -6.08 -7.30 14.91
N GLU A 63 -4.97 -6.96 15.58
CA GLU A 63 -4.62 -7.58 16.85
C GLU A 63 -5.66 -7.32 17.93
N ILE A 64 -6.31 -6.15 17.95
CA ILE A 64 -7.44 -5.88 18.86
C ILE A 64 -8.60 -6.82 18.59
N ILE A 65 -8.93 -7.10 17.33
CA ILE A 65 -10.00 -8.02 16.96
C ILE A 65 -9.60 -9.46 17.31
N ALA A 66 -8.40 -9.89 16.92
CA ALA A 66 -7.95 -11.26 17.01
C ALA A 66 -7.79 -11.75 18.46
N VAL A 67 -7.17 -10.97 19.35
CA VAL A 67 -6.98 -11.42 20.75
C VAL A 67 -8.28 -11.49 21.56
N ASN A 68 -9.37 -10.94 21.01
CA ASN A 68 -10.70 -10.90 21.63
C ASN A 68 -11.74 -11.74 20.84
N SER A 69 -11.31 -12.59 19.91
CA SER A 69 -12.19 -13.39 19.06
C SER A 69 -11.84 -14.88 19.13
N GLU A 70 -12.87 -15.73 18.97
CA GLU A 70 -12.70 -17.17 18.73
C GLU A 70 -12.61 -17.50 17.23
N GLU A 71 -12.90 -16.55 16.33
CA GLU A 71 -12.83 -16.75 14.88
C GLU A 71 -11.47 -16.36 14.29
N PHE A 72 -10.85 -15.31 14.86
CA PHE A 72 -9.62 -14.73 14.37
C PHE A 72 -8.42 -15.05 15.26
N ASN A 73 -7.31 -15.45 14.66
CA ASN A 73 -6.08 -15.79 15.36
C ASN A 73 -5.11 -14.62 15.34
N THR A 74 -4.46 -14.35 16.48
CA THR A 74 -3.40 -13.34 16.60
C THR A 74 -2.25 -13.63 15.63
N LEU A 75 -1.66 -12.57 15.08
CA LEU A 75 -0.43 -12.61 14.29
C LEU A 75 0.80 -12.80 15.18
N SER A 76 0.71 -12.58 16.50
CA SER A 76 1.82 -12.80 17.41
C SER A 76 2.25 -14.28 17.40
N GLY A 77 3.55 -14.52 17.19
CA GLY A 77 4.09 -15.86 16.98
C GLY A 77 4.00 -16.38 15.54
N GLN A 78 3.18 -15.76 14.68
CA GLN A 78 3.19 -15.99 13.23
C GLN A 78 4.12 -14.98 12.54
N ILE A 79 4.06 -13.71 12.95
CA ILE A 79 5.09 -12.69 12.70
C ILE A 79 6.07 -12.78 13.89
N PRO A 80 7.31 -13.28 13.71
CA PRO A 80 8.18 -13.65 14.82
C PRO A 80 8.50 -12.53 15.81
N THR A 81 8.50 -11.27 15.35
CA THR A 81 8.86 -10.11 16.17
C THR A 81 7.66 -9.36 16.75
N LEU A 82 6.43 -9.69 16.35
CA LEU A 82 5.22 -8.99 16.77
C LEU A 82 4.92 -9.26 18.26
N PRO A 83 4.90 -8.23 19.12
CA PRO A 83 4.58 -8.40 20.54
C PRO A 83 3.16 -8.91 20.74
N SER A 84 2.95 -9.71 21.79
CA SER A 84 1.62 -10.12 22.22
C SER A 84 0.81 -8.92 22.74
N ILE A 85 -0.44 -8.83 22.29
CA ILE A 85 -1.42 -7.87 22.80
C ILE A 85 -2.26 -8.56 23.88
N GLU A 86 -2.61 -7.81 24.92
CA GLU A 86 -3.45 -8.32 26.01
C GLU A 86 -4.93 -8.17 25.60
N PRO A 87 -5.78 -9.18 25.83
CA PRO A 87 -7.22 -9.06 25.63
C PRO A 87 -7.84 -7.94 26.46
N ALA A 88 -8.95 -7.39 25.95
CA ALA A 88 -9.75 -6.41 26.66
C ALA A 88 -10.33 -7.03 27.93
N LYS A 89 -10.17 -6.34 29.06
CA LYS A 89 -10.65 -6.82 30.39
C LYS A 89 -11.93 -6.12 30.84
N ASP A 90 -12.22 -4.96 30.27
CA ASP A 90 -13.39 -4.14 30.61
C ASP A 90 -14.52 -4.42 29.62
N LEU A 91 -15.71 -4.73 30.14
CA LEU A 91 -16.92 -5.01 29.37
C LEU A 91 -17.47 -3.77 28.64
N ASN A 92 -17.04 -2.57 29.04
CA ASN A 92 -17.40 -1.32 28.38
C ASN A 92 -16.52 -1.01 27.16
N ILE A 93 -15.52 -1.85 26.84
CA ILE A 93 -14.69 -1.65 25.65
C ILE A 93 -15.46 -2.11 24.41
N ASN A 94 -15.66 -1.18 23.49
CA ASN A 94 -16.08 -1.45 22.13
C ASN A 94 -14.86 -1.76 21.27
N LEU A 95 -14.70 -3.04 20.92
CA LEU A 95 -13.51 -3.53 20.22
C LEU A 95 -13.33 -2.91 18.84
N ARG A 96 -14.41 -2.68 18.10
CA ARG A 96 -14.36 -2.05 16.76
C ARG A 96 -13.92 -0.60 16.85
N LEU A 97 -14.44 0.13 17.85
CA LEU A 97 -14.01 1.50 18.13
C LEU A 97 -12.55 1.55 18.55
N ALA A 98 -12.12 0.67 19.46
CA ALA A 98 -10.71 0.58 19.87
C ALA A 98 -9.78 0.26 18.68
N ALA A 99 -10.18 -0.66 17.79
CA ALA A 99 -9.44 -1.01 16.58
C ALA A 99 -9.31 0.18 15.62
N LEU A 100 -10.40 0.92 15.38
CA LEU A 100 -10.39 2.12 14.55
C LEU A 100 -9.52 3.24 15.14
N ILE A 101 -9.56 3.41 16.47
CA ILE A 101 -8.70 4.35 17.20
C ILE A 101 -7.22 3.98 17.05
N ALA A 102 -6.88 2.71 17.23
CA ALA A 102 -5.50 2.23 17.06
C ALA A 102 -5.02 2.44 15.62
N HIS A 103 -5.86 2.12 14.62
CA HIS A 103 -5.56 2.36 13.21
C HIS A 103 -5.26 3.84 12.94
N MET A 104 -6.13 4.76 13.37
CA MET A 104 -5.92 6.19 13.17
C MET A 104 -4.68 6.73 13.87
N ASP A 105 -4.42 6.32 15.12
CA ASP A 105 -3.25 6.83 15.86
C ASP A 105 -1.92 6.31 15.31
N VAL A 106 -1.84 5.02 14.92
CA VAL A 106 -0.65 4.48 14.24
C VAL A 106 -0.47 5.14 12.87
N SER A 107 -1.55 5.34 12.10
CA SER A 107 -1.48 6.04 10.81
C SER A 107 -0.93 7.45 10.96
N ARG A 108 -1.41 8.20 11.96
CA ARG A 108 -0.93 9.57 12.27
C ARG A 108 0.56 9.60 12.50
N LYS A 109 1.10 8.66 13.29
CA LYS A 109 2.54 8.62 13.63
C LYS A 109 3.46 8.25 12.45
N LEU A 110 2.89 7.79 11.33
CA LEU A 110 3.63 7.29 10.17
C LEU A 110 3.64 8.26 8.97
N ILE A 111 2.88 9.36 9.03
CA ILE A 111 2.80 10.38 7.97
C ILE A 111 3.37 11.73 8.43
N PHE A 112 3.62 12.67 7.52
CA PHE A 112 4.20 13.98 7.86
C PHE A 112 3.13 14.99 8.30
N SER A 113 2.03 15.07 7.55
CA SER A 113 0.89 15.96 7.86
C SER A 113 -0.01 15.41 8.97
N GLU A 114 0.56 15.18 10.16
CA GLU A 114 -0.13 14.59 11.32
C GLU A 114 -1.43 15.31 11.68
N GLU A 115 -1.46 16.63 11.49
CA GLU A 115 -2.60 17.50 11.75
C GLU A 115 -3.85 17.06 10.98
N LYS A 116 -3.69 16.57 9.74
CA LYS A 116 -4.83 16.17 8.89
C LYS A 116 -5.53 14.92 9.40
N ILE A 117 -4.79 13.97 9.99
CA ILE A 117 -5.38 12.81 10.68
C ILE A 117 -5.95 13.24 12.03
N ALA A 118 -5.26 14.13 12.76
CA ALA A 118 -5.75 14.62 14.04
C ALA A 118 -7.10 15.34 13.91
N GLU A 119 -7.27 16.21 12.90
CA GLU A 119 -8.55 16.89 12.62
C GLU A 119 -9.69 15.91 12.32
N TYR A 120 -9.45 14.91 11.47
CA TYR A 120 -10.42 13.87 11.15
C TYR A 120 -10.80 13.05 12.40
N ARG A 121 -9.79 12.61 13.17
CA ARG A 121 -9.96 11.86 14.41
C ARG A 121 -10.74 12.67 15.45
N ASP A 122 -10.40 13.92 15.65
CA ASP A 122 -10.98 14.76 16.72
C ASP A 122 -12.46 15.05 16.44
N ALA A 123 -12.85 15.15 15.16
CA ALA A 123 -14.26 15.23 14.76
C ALA A 123 -15.03 13.96 15.15
N LEU A 124 -14.46 12.78 14.89
CA LEU A 124 -15.06 11.49 15.29
C LEU A 124 -15.10 11.32 16.81
N TYR A 125 -14.03 11.69 17.51
CA TYR A 125 -13.94 11.60 18.98
C TYR A 125 -15.02 12.43 19.66
N LYS A 126 -15.27 13.63 19.14
CA LYS A 126 -16.36 14.48 19.63
C LYS A 126 -17.71 13.77 19.46
N GLN A 127 -17.98 13.23 18.27
CA GLN A 127 -19.23 12.52 18.00
C GLN A 127 -19.42 11.30 18.92
N TRP A 128 -18.38 10.50 19.09
CA TRP A 128 -18.42 9.30 19.93
C TRP A 128 -18.53 9.62 21.42
N GLY A 129 -17.80 10.64 21.89
CA GLY A 129 -17.89 11.12 23.27
C GLY A 129 -19.26 11.71 23.62
N ASP A 130 -19.89 12.44 22.69
CA ASP A 130 -21.24 12.97 22.85
C ASP A 130 -22.31 11.85 22.87
N MET A 131 -22.04 10.71 22.20
CA MET A 131 -22.95 9.56 22.13
C MET A 131 -22.87 8.67 23.38
N ASN A 132 -21.66 8.24 23.76
CA ASN A 132 -21.42 7.37 24.90
C ASN A 132 -20.00 7.58 25.46
N SER A 133 -19.85 8.55 26.36
CA SER A 133 -18.54 8.93 26.91
C SER A 133 -17.80 7.80 27.63
N ASP A 134 -18.52 6.91 28.34
CA ASP A 134 -17.89 5.85 29.14
C ASP A 134 -17.30 4.76 28.23
N GLU A 135 -18.09 4.29 27.25
CA GLU A 135 -17.64 3.34 26.22
C GLU A 135 -16.52 3.94 25.37
N PHE A 136 -16.63 5.22 24.98
CA PHE A 136 -15.62 5.92 24.20
C PHE A 136 -14.27 5.99 24.94
N GLU A 137 -14.25 6.47 26.19
CA GLU A 137 -12.98 6.61 26.93
C GLU A 137 -12.36 5.25 27.29
N ALA A 138 -13.17 4.22 27.60
CA ALA A 138 -12.67 2.86 27.79
C ALA A 138 -12.03 2.30 26.50
N SER A 139 -12.72 2.43 25.36
CA SER A 139 -12.25 1.94 24.06
C SER A 139 -11.02 2.70 23.57
N LYS A 140 -11.00 4.02 23.75
CA LYS A 140 -9.86 4.88 23.40
C LYS A 140 -8.63 4.55 24.23
N THR A 141 -8.79 4.35 25.54
CA THR A 141 -7.68 3.97 26.43
C THR A 141 -7.06 2.65 25.97
N TYR A 142 -7.89 1.64 25.67
CA TYR A 142 -7.41 0.36 25.18
C TYR A 142 -6.75 0.47 23.79
N GLY A 143 -7.40 1.12 22.83
CA GLY A 143 -6.88 1.31 21.47
C GLY A 143 -5.54 2.05 21.44
N LEU A 144 -5.38 3.11 22.26
CA LEU A 144 -4.12 3.84 22.36
C LEU A 144 -3.02 3.02 23.06
N ALA A 145 -3.35 2.17 24.03
CA ALA A 145 -2.38 1.27 24.65
C ALA A 145 -1.84 0.22 23.65
N VAL A 146 -2.70 -0.29 22.77
CA VAL A 146 -2.26 -1.18 21.66
C VAL A 146 -1.45 -0.40 20.63
N SER A 147 -1.90 0.78 20.21
CA SER A 147 -1.15 1.66 19.31
C SER A 147 0.28 1.90 19.81
N GLU A 148 0.46 2.16 21.12
CA GLU A 148 1.77 2.38 21.71
C GLU A 148 2.67 1.13 21.62
N LYS A 149 2.14 -0.06 21.91
CA LYS A 149 2.88 -1.32 21.74
C LYS A 149 3.31 -1.54 20.29
N ILE A 150 2.42 -1.30 19.34
CA ILE A 150 2.72 -1.42 17.90
C ILE A 150 3.73 -0.37 17.46
N SER A 151 3.65 0.84 18.02
CA SER A 151 4.59 1.93 17.75
C SER A 151 6.01 1.58 18.17
N GLN A 152 6.15 1.03 19.37
CA GLN A 152 7.45 0.55 19.87
C GLN A 152 7.99 -0.60 19.02
N TRP A 153 7.11 -1.46 18.49
CA TRP A 153 7.52 -2.58 17.64
C TRP A 153 7.97 -2.14 16.24
N TYR A 154 7.25 -1.22 15.59
CA TYR A 154 7.68 -0.72 14.27
C TYR A 154 8.89 0.21 14.39
N ASP A 155 9.13 0.84 15.54
CA ASP A 155 10.31 1.67 15.75
C ASP A 155 11.62 0.86 15.67
N GLY A 156 11.54 -0.46 15.87
CA GLY A 156 12.67 -1.40 15.72
C GLY A 156 12.70 -2.13 14.38
N ASP A 157 12.05 -1.61 13.33
CA ASP A 157 12.03 -2.22 11.99
C ASP A 157 13.17 -1.76 11.06
N ASN A 158 14.09 -0.94 11.58
CA ASN A 158 15.23 -0.34 10.89
C ASN A 158 14.89 0.85 9.94
N TYR A 159 13.65 1.33 9.90
CA TYR A 159 13.25 2.45 9.05
C TYR A 159 13.94 3.76 9.42
N LYS A 160 14.06 4.09 10.71
CA LYS A 160 14.68 5.35 11.18
C LYS A 160 16.17 5.38 10.84
N GLU A 161 16.85 4.26 11.01
CA GLU A 161 18.27 4.07 10.73
C GLU A 161 18.56 4.26 9.24
N THR A 162 17.73 3.69 8.37
CA THR A 162 17.88 3.83 6.91
C THR A 162 17.76 5.27 6.41
N ARG A 163 17.09 6.17 7.15
CA ARG A 163 16.94 7.59 6.75
C ARG A 163 18.28 8.35 6.69
N THR A 164 19.31 7.84 7.37
CA THR A 164 20.64 8.44 7.44
C THR A 164 21.71 7.66 6.67
N MET A 165 21.32 6.56 6.01
CA MET A 165 22.24 5.77 5.20
C MET A 165 22.65 6.52 3.92
N PRO A 166 23.82 6.19 3.33
CA PRO A 166 24.26 6.80 2.09
C PRO A 166 23.24 6.64 0.96
N LYS A 167 23.13 7.67 0.13
CA LYS A 167 22.36 7.63 -1.11
C LYS A 167 22.96 6.66 -2.12
N PHE A 168 22.17 6.26 -3.10
CA PHE A 168 22.64 5.47 -4.23
C PHE A 168 23.79 6.19 -4.97
N THR A 169 24.90 5.49 -5.18
CA THR A 169 26.03 6.03 -5.95
C THR A 169 25.86 5.71 -7.43
N VAL A 170 25.70 6.75 -8.23
CA VAL A 170 25.63 6.69 -9.70
C VAL A 170 27.05 6.57 -10.26
N ASN A 171 27.25 5.65 -11.20
CA ASN A 171 28.49 5.52 -11.96
C ASN A 171 28.16 5.49 -13.45
N THR A 172 28.44 6.57 -14.16
CA THR A 172 28.13 6.72 -15.59
C THR A 172 29.08 5.97 -16.50
N ASP A 173 30.25 5.55 -16.01
CA ASP A 173 31.21 4.77 -16.79
C ASP A 173 30.72 3.32 -17.01
N GLU A 174 29.80 2.85 -16.16
CA GLU A 174 29.16 1.54 -16.23
C GLU A 174 27.79 1.66 -16.92
N VAL A 175 27.75 1.49 -18.25
CA VAL A 175 26.54 1.68 -19.08
C VAL A 175 25.34 0.85 -18.63
N TYR A 176 25.58 -0.35 -18.08
CA TYR A 176 24.53 -1.25 -17.61
C TYR A 176 23.90 -0.80 -16.28
N ARG A 177 24.57 0.08 -15.53
CA ARG A 177 24.17 0.51 -14.19
C ARG A 177 23.14 1.64 -14.30
N TRP A 178 22.13 1.60 -13.43
CA TRP A 178 21.06 2.59 -13.38
C TRP A 178 21.60 4.01 -13.19
N GLN A 179 20.97 4.92 -13.93
CA GLN A 179 21.24 6.36 -13.90
C GLN A 179 19.91 7.09 -13.70
N PRO A 180 19.90 8.24 -13.00
CA PRO A 180 18.74 9.11 -12.94
C PRO A 180 18.27 9.51 -14.34
N THR A 181 16.96 9.49 -14.57
CA THR A 181 16.34 9.78 -15.86
C THR A 181 15.73 11.18 -15.91
N PRO A 182 15.64 11.81 -17.09
CA PRO A 182 14.86 13.03 -17.28
C PRO A 182 13.38 12.88 -16.87
N PRO A 183 12.66 14.00 -16.71
CA PRO A 183 13.15 15.37 -16.65
C PRO A 183 13.81 15.75 -15.30
N ALA A 184 13.53 14.99 -14.23
CA ALA A 184 13.84 15.42 -12.87
C ALA A 184 15.23 14.95 -12.36
N TYR A 185 15.79 13.89 -12.94
CA TYR A 185 17.08 13.30 -12.53
C TYR A 185 17.18 13.06 -11.02
N MET A 186 16.09 12.56 -10.42
CA MET A 186 16.01 12.30 -8.98
C MET A 186 16.96 11.15 -8.58
N ASP A 187 17.49 11.25 -7.36
CA ASP A 187 18.23 10.15 -6.74
C ASP A 187 17.37 8.88 -6.65
N GLY A 188 18.02 7.72 -6.71
CA GLY A 188 17.35 6.42 -6.58
C GLY A 188 16.57 6.32 -5.27
N ILE A 189 15.28 5.98 -5.36
CA ILE A 189 14.36 5.93 -4.22
C ILE A 189 14.55 4.68 -3.35
N GLU A 190 14.86 4.93 -2.08
CA GLU A 190 14.98 3.90 -1.02
C GLU A 190 16.04 2.81 -1.29
N PRO A 191 17.33 3.16 -1.51
CA PRO A 191 18.39 2.20 -1.83
C PRO A 191 18.67 1.17 -0.73
N ALA A 192 18.23 1.44 0.49
CA ALA A 192 18.39 0.58 1.66
C ALA A 192 17.07 -0.09 2.09
N TRP A 193 16.04 -0.13 1.23
CA TRP A 193 14.75 -0.72 1.61
C TRP A 193 14.84 -2.21 1.96
N ASN A 194 15.82 -2.93 1.40
CA ASN A 194 16.10 -4.32 1.76
C ASN A 194 16.66 -4.51 3.19
N LYS A 195 16.90 -3.42 3.93
CA LYS A 195 17.31 -3.45 5.33
C LYS A 195 16.15 -3.30 6.30
N ILE A 196 14.94 -3.02 5.80
CA ILE A 196 13.73 -2.97 6.61
C ILE A 196 13.36 -4.40 7.03
N ARG A 197 12.91 -4.55 8.28
CA ARG A 197 12.48 -5.83 8.84
C ARG A 197 11.23 -6.34 8.09
N PRO A 198 11.27 -7.52 7.45
CA PRO A 198 10.08 -8.13 6.86
C PRO A 198 9.06 -8.58 7.91
N MET A 199 7.84 -8.88 7.47
CA MET A 199 6.78 -9.44 8.31
C MET A 199 6.83 -10.97 8.35
N VAL A 200 6.88 -11.58 7.17
CA VAL A 200 6.76 -13.03 6.96
C VAL A 200 8.01 -13.60 6.31
N LEU A 201 8.70 -12.82 5.47
CA LEU A 201 9.94 -13.27 4.87
C LEU A 201 10.99 -13.58 5.94
N ASP A 202 11.75 -14.66 5.74
CA ASP A 202 12.92 -15.00 6.56
C ASP A 202 14.03 -13.95 6.38
N SER A 203 14.16 -13.42 5.16
CA SER A 203 15.10 -12.37 4.78
C SER A 203 14.61 -11.66 3.51
N ALA A 204 15.10 -10.44 3.26
CA ALA A 204 14.73 -9.66 2.06
C ALA A 204 15.07 -10.38 0.74
N ASP A 205 16.11 -11.23 0.77
CA ASP A 205 16.59 -12.03 -0.35
C ASP A 205 16.01 -13.45 -0.40
N GLN A 206 14.93 -13.75 0.34
CA GLN A 206 14.32 -15.09 0.31
C GLN A 206 13.81 -15.47 -1.10
N PHE A 207 13.33 -14.49 -1.87
CA PHE A 207 12.79 -14.70 -3.22
C PHE A 207 13.59 -13.91 -4.27
N ILE A 208 14.88 -14.22 -4.40
CA ILE A 208 15.69 -13.73 -5.53
C ILE A 208 15.06 -14.26 -6.84
N PRO A 209 14.67 -13.40 -7.79
CA PRO A 209 14.17 -13.87 -9.07
C PRO A 209 15.29 -14.48 -9.92
N VAL A 210 14.93 -15.14 -11.02
CA VAL A 210 15.92 -15.55 -12.03
C VAL A 210 16.67 -14.29 -12.51
N PRO A 211 17.97 -14.33 -12.82
CA PRO A 211 18.67 -13.15 -13.32
C PRO A 211 18.05 -12.61 -14.62
N HIS A 212 18.03 -11.28 -14.79
CA HIS A 212 17.73 -10.67 -16.09
C HIS A 212 18.75 -11.11 -17.15
N PRO A 213 18.43 -11.00 -18.46
CA PRO A 213 19.41 -11.24 -19.52
C PRO A 213 20.70 -10.45 -19.30
N GLU A 214 21.85 -11.09 -19.54
CA GLU A 214 23.15 -10.43 -19.41
C GLU A 214 23.20 -9.20 -20.32
N PHE A 215 23.58 -8.05 -19.74
CA PHE A 215 23.66 -6.79 -20.47
C PHE A 215 24.61 -6.93 -21.67
N SER A 216 24.10 -6.60 -22.85
CA SER A 216 24.90 -6.54 -24.07
C SER A 216 24.21 -5.68 -25.11
N MET A 217 24.99 -4.82 -25.77
CA MET A 217 24.53 -4.04 -26.93
C MET A 217 24.79 -4.77 -28.27
N ASP A 218 25.14 -6.05 -28.24
CA ASP A 218 25.21 -6.91 -29.42
C ASP A 218 23.77 -7.22 -29.90
N PRO A 219 23.40 -6.94 -31.17
CA PRO A 219 22.07 -7.22 -31.71
C PRO A 219 21.59 -8.68 -31.62
N SER A 220 22.51 -9.62 -31.47
CA SER A 220 22.18 -11.04 -31.32
C SER A 220 21.86 -11.45 -29.87
N SER A 221 22.21 -10.62 -28.89
CA SER A 221 22.01 -10.89 -27.46
C SER A 221 20.54 -10.83 -27.06
N ASN A 222 20.18 -11.49 -25.96
CA ASN A 222 18.81 -11.46 -25.45
C ASN A 222 18.45 -10.09 -24.85
N PHE A 223 19.40 -9.43 -24.18
CA PHE A 223 19.19 -8.10 -23.63
C PHE A 223 18.86 -7.07 -24.73
N TYR A 224 19.63 -7.06 -25.83
CA TYR A 224 19.35 -6.14 -26.94
C TYR A 224 17.99 -6.40 -27.59
N LYS A 225 17.56 -7.66 -27.69
CA LYS A 225 16.22 -8.00 -28.21
C LYS A 225 15.12 -7.43 -27.32
N GLU A 226 15.23 -7.56 -25.99
CA GLU A 226 14.26 -6.96 -25.07
C GLU A 226 14.29 -5.43 -25.12
N LEU A 227 15.47 -4.81 -25.30
CA LEU A 227 15.59 -3.36 -25.50
C LEU A 227 14.86 -2.89 -26.77
N ILE A 228 15.05 -3.60 -27.88
CA ILE A 228 14.37 -3.29 -29.15
C ILE A 228 12.88 -3.58 -29.07
N GLU A 229 12.46 -4.60 -28.34
CA GLU A 229 11.03 -4.87 -28.10
C GLU A 229 10.34 -3.68 -27.42
N VAL A 230 10.96 -3.08 -26.39
CA VAL A 230 10.43 -1.87 -25.74
C VAL A 230 10.31 -0.71 -26.73
N TYR A 231 11.35 -0.49 -27.55
CA TYR A 231 11.37 0.57 -28.57
C TYR A 231 10.26 0.37 -29.60
N ASP A 232 10.16 -0.83 -30.18
CA ASP A 232 9.21 -1.17 -31.23
C ASP A 232 7.75 -1.13 -30.72
N VAL A 233 7.48 -1.65 -29.53
CA VAL A 233 6.14 -1.60 -28.92
C VAL A 233 5.72 -0.15 -28.67
N SER A 234 6.60 0.67 -28.10
CA SER A 234 6.29 2.08 -27.81
C SER A 234 6.04 2.87 -29.11
N ASN A 235 6.84 2.65 -30.14
CA ASN A 235 6.63 3.29 -31.45
C ASN A 235 5.33 2.83 -32.13
N LYS A 236 4.98 1.55 -32.00
CA LYS A 236 3.71 1.03 -32.52
C LYS A 236 2.52 1.72 -31.85
N ILE A 237 2.53 1.83 -30.51
CA ILE A 237 1.48 2.49 -29.74
C ILE A 237 1.37 3.98 -30.13
N THR A 238 2.51 4.69 -30.20
CA THR A 238 2.55 6.09 -30.64
C THR A 238 2.00 6.29 -32.06
N ALA A 239 2.23 5.33 -32.97
CA ALA A 239 1.70 5.37 -34.33
C ALA A 239 0.19 5.11 -34.40
N GLU A 240 -0.36 4.34 -33.46
CA GLU A 240 -1.81 4.09 -33.31
C GLU A 240 -2.54 5.31 -32.73
N GLY A 241 -1.86 6.10 -31.92
CA GLY A 241 -2.31 7.38 -31.38
C GLY A 241 -2.76 7.31 -29.92
N ASP A 242 -3.06 8.49 -29.36
CA ASP A 242 -3.28 8.72 -27.93
C ASP A 242 -4.53 8.00 -27.36
N ASP A 243 -5.44 7.55 -28.21
CA ASP A 243 -6.71 6.89 -27.84
C ASP A 243 -6.60 5.34 -27.86
N SER A 244 -5.39 4.78 -27.89
CA SER A 244 -5.18 3.32 -27.89
C SER A 244 -5.41 2.70 -26.50
N GLU A 245 -5.89 1.45 -26.49
CA GLU A 245 -6.12 0.68 -25.26
C GLU A 245 -4.83 0.51 -24.45
N GLU A 246 -3.70 0.35 -25.12
CA GLU A 246 -2.38 0.22 -24.51
C GLU A 246 -1.99 1.48 -23.71
N ILE A 247 -2.33 2.68 -24.20
CA ILE A 247 -2.12 3.94 -23.48
C ILE A 247 -3.05 4.02 -22.27
N GLU A 248 -4.33 3.66 -22.42
CA GLU A 248 -5.27 3.64 -21.30
C GLU A 248 -4.80 2.68 -20.20
N ILE A 249 -4.34 1.48 -20.56
CA ILE A 249 -3.77 0.50 -19.63
C ILE A 249 -2.51 1.05 -18.95
N ALA A 250 -1.59 1.63 -19.71
CA ALA A 250 -0.35 2.21 -19.18
C ALA A 250 -0.65 3.33 -18.17
N GLN A 251 -1.59 4.22 -18.51
CA GLN A 251 -1.97 5.34 -17.65
C GLN A 251 -2.72 4.89 -16.39
N PHE A 252 -3.64 3.92 -16.52
CA PHE A 252 -4.41 3.37 -15.42
C PHE A 252 -3.52 2.77 -14.33
N TRP A 253 -2.51 2.02 -14.75
CA TRP A 253 -1.57 1.37 -13.84
C TRP A 253 -0.30 2.18 -13.59
N ASP A 254 -0.18 3.45 -14.03
CA ASP A 254 1.07 4.21 -13.87
C ASP A 254 1.46 4.35 -12.40
N CYS A 255 0.50 4.76 -11.55
CA CYS A 255 0.62 4.80 -10.09
C CYS A 255 1.94 5.44 -9.59
N ASN A 256 2.44 6.44 -10.34
CA ASN A 256 3.73 7.08 -10.09
C ASN A 256 3.52 8.47 -9.44
N PRO A 257 3.81 8.63 -8.13
CA PRO A 257 3.63 9.91 -7.44
C PRO A 257 4.68 10.97 -7.83
N TYR A 258 5.67 10.60 -8.66
CA TYR A 258 6.77 11.49 -9.07
C TYR A 258 6.56 12.14 -10.44
N VAL A 259 5.41 11.90 -11.08
CA VAL A 259 5.13 12.48 -12.40
C VAL A 259 5.14 14.01 -12.29
N SER A 260 6.06 14.62 -13.03
CA SER A 260 6.31 16.05 -13.00
C SER A 260 6.02 16.68 -14.36
N VAL A 261 5.16 17.69 -14.37
CA VAL A 261 4.87 18.49 -15.56
C VAL A 261 5.59 19.83 -15.45
N THR A 262 6.54 20.07 -16.36
CA THR A 262 7.22 21.36 -16.51
C THR A 262 6.49 22.22 -17.55
N ARG A 263 6.06 23.43 -17.14
CA ARG A 263 5.57 24.46 -18.07
C ARG A 263 6.29 25.77 -17.79
N GLY A 264 7.30 26.07 -18.62
CA GLY A 264 8.21 27.20 -18.38
C GLY A 264 9.04 27.00 -17.12
N HIS A 265 8.98 27.95 -16.17
CA HIS A 265 9.67 27.85 -14.88
C HIS A 265 8.86 27.15 -13.78
N LEU A 266 7.64 26.69 -14.08
CA LEU A 266 6.76 26.04 -13.11
C LEU A 266 6.83 24.52 -13.27
N MET A 267 7.05 23.83 -12.14
CA MET A 267 6.94 22.38 -12.02
C MET A 267 5.69 22.05 -11.20
N PHE A 268 4.81 21.21 -11.74
CA PHE A 268 3.66 20.68 -11.03
C PHE A 268 3.79 19.16 -10.91
N ALA A 269 3.51 18.61 -9.72
CA ALA A 269 3.38 17.17 -9.53
C ALA A 269 1.93 16.75 -9.83
N THR A 270 1.75 15.68 -10.60
CA THR A 270 0.44 15.07 -10.80
C THR A 270 0.09 14.24 -9.58
N LYS A 271 -1.07 14.48 -8.96
CA LYS A 271 -1.53 13.70 -7.81
C LYS A 271 -1.93 12.30 -8.27
N LYS A 272 -1.14 11.29 -7.90
CA LYS A 272 -1.40 9.88 -8.17
C LYS A 272 -1.20 9.06 -6.90
N ILE A 273 -1.93 7.96 -6.78
CA ILE A 273 -1.67 6.93 -5.77
C ILE A 273 -0.45 6.09 -6.16
N THR A 274 0.01 5.26 -5.22
CA THR A 274 1.07 4.28 -5.44
C THR A 274 0.47 2.90 -5.73
N PRO A 275 1.22 1.94 -6.27
CA PRO A 275 0.67 0.62 -6.58
C PRO A 275 0.16 -0.12 -5.34
N GLY A 276 0.81 0.07 -4.19
CA GLY A 276 0.32 -0.47 -2.93
C GLY A 276 -1.03 0.11 -2.53
N ALA A 277 -1.22 1.42 -2.70
CA ALA A 277 -2.51 2.08 -2.43
C ALA A 277 -3.62 1.61 -3.39
N HIS A 278 -3.30 1.39 -4.68
CA HIS A 278 -4.25 0.83 -5.65
C HIS A 278 -4.74 -0.55 -5.22
N TRP A 279 -3.83 -1.46 -4.85
CA TRP A 279 -4.21 -2.80 -4.38
C TRP A 279 -4.95 -2.81 -3.03
N ILE A 280 -4.69 -1.83 -2.15
CA ILE A 280 -5.52 -1.60 -0.95
C ILE A 280 -6.92 -1.13 -1.34
N GLY A 281 -7.06 -0.27 -2.35
CA GLY A 281 -8.35 0.11 -2.94
C GLY A 281 -9.11 -1.08 -3.53
N ILE A 282 -8.45 -1.95 -4.28
CA ILE A 282 -9.03 -3.19 -4.81
C ILE A 282 -9.50 -4.11 -3.67
N SER A 283 -8.73 -4.22 -2.58
CA SER A 283 -9.15 -4.97 -1.39
C SER A 283 -10.44 -4.40 -0.78
N LYS A 284 -10.58 -3.06 -0.73
CA LYS A 284 -11.82 -2.39 -0.31
C LYS A 284 -13.00 -2.69 -1.24
N ILE A 285 -12.79 -2.69 -2.55
CA ILE A 285 -13.83 -3.07 -3.53
C ILE A 285 -14.30 -4.51 -3.29
N ALA A 286 -13.37 -5.44 -3.11
CA ALA A 286 -13.67 -6.84 -2.85
C ALA A 286 -14.44 -7.05 -1.53
N CYS A 287 -14.02 -6.35 -0.45
CA CYS A 287 -14.73 -6.36 0.83
C CYS A 287 -16.17 -5.84 0.70
N ASN A 288 -16.38 -4.72 -0.02
CA ASN A 288 -17.70 -4.16 -0.26
C ASN A 288 -18.59 -5.11 -1.08
N LYS A 289 -18.06 -5.65 -2.17
CA LYS A 289 -18.78 -6.58 -3.04
C LYS A 289 -19.16 -7.89 -2.33
N SER A 290 -18.34 -8.32 -1.38
CA SER A 290 -18.58 -9.53 -0.56
C SER A 290 -19.41 -9.27 0.68
N ASP A 291 -19.89 -8.03 0.90
CA ASP A 291 -20.62 -7.60 2.09
C ASP A 291 -19.91 -7.96 3.41
N TYR A 292 -18.57 -7.90 3.42
CA TYR A 292 -17.76 -8.20 4.62
C TYR A 292 -18.17 -7.30 5.79
N ASN A 293 -18.19 -7.85 7.01
CA ASN A 293 -18.39 -7.04 8.21
C ASN A 293 -17.08 -6.28 8.57
N PHE A 294 -17.05 -5.60 9.71
CA PHE A 294 -15.87 -4.84 10.14
C PHE A 294 -14.66 -5.75 10.34
N GLU A 295 -14.83 -6.86 11.06
CA GLU A 295 -13.77 -7.80 11.40
C GLU A 295 -13.17 -8.47 10.16
N ASP A 296 -14.02 -8.92 9.24
CA ASP A 296 -13.63 -9.51 7.96
C ASP A 296 -12.89 -8.49 7.07
N THR A 297 -13.32 -7.22 7.10
CA THR A 297 -12.65 -6.13 6.38
C THR A 297 -11.25 -5.87 6.93
N VAL A 298 -11.10 -5.78 8.25
CA VAL A 298 -9.79 -5.59 8.92
C VAL A 298 -8.88 -6.78 8.63
N PHE A 299 -9.40 -8.00 8.65
CA PHE A 299 -8.68 -9.22 8.26
C PHE A 299 -8.14 -9.13 6.82
N ALA A 300 -8.99 -8.83 5.84
CA ALA A 300 -8.59 -8.76 4.45
C ALA A 300 -7.55 -7.68 4.20
N MET A 301 -7.76 -6.48 4.75
CA MET A 301 -6.84 -5.34 4.64
C MET A 301 -5.47 -5.63 5.27
N THR A 302 -5.47 -6.29 6.43
CA THR A 302 -4.23 -6.67 7.12
C THR A 302 -3.44 -7.70 6.31
N LYS A 303 -4.08 -8.76 5.84
CA LYS A 303 -3.39 -9.79 5.06
C LYS A 303 -2.85 -9.25 3.73
N SER A 304 -3.64 -8.43 3.03
CA SER A 304 -3.20 -7.76 1.79
C SER A 304 -2.02 -6.82 2.03
N SER A 305 -2.08 -5.97 3.06
CA SER A 305 -1.00 -5.01 3.36
C SER A 305 0.31 -5.69 3.79
N ILE A 306 0.24 -6.84 4.49
CA ILE A 306 1.44 -7.65 4.81
C ILE A 306 2.13 -8.15 3.54
N ALA A 307 1.37 -8.72 2.60
CA ALA A 307 1.93 -9.22 1.34
C ALA A 307 2.52 -8.10 0.48
N ILE A 308 1.83 -6.96 0.40
CA ILE A 308 2.31 -5.79 -0.33
C ILE A 308 3.63 -5.28 0.28
N PHE A 309 3.71 -5.17 1.61
CA PHE A 309 4.91 -4.69 2.30
C PHE A 309 6.13 -5.60 2.08
N ASP A 310 5.98 -6.91 2.27
CA ASP A 310 7.05 -7.87 2.02
C ASP A 310 7.43 -7.95 0.53
N ALA A 311 6.46 -7.79 -0.38
CA ALA A 311 6.72 -7.69 -1.82
C ALA A 311 7.60 -6.48 -2.18
N PHE A 312 7.36 -5.31 -1.57
CA PHE A 312 8.22 -4.14 -1.75
C PHE A 312 9.64 -4.37 -1.22
N ILE A 313 9.80 -5.02 -0.06
CA ILE A 313 11.12 -5.36 0.49
C ILE A 313 11.90 -6.27 -0.47
N SER A 314 11.28 -7.35 -0.94
CA SER A 314 11.92 -8.31 -1.84
C SER A 314 12.22 -7.73 -3.23
N CYS A 315 11.31 -6.92 -3.76
CA CYS A 315 11.53 -6.25 -5.05
C CYS A 315 12.68 -5.25 -4.97
N TRP A 316 12.72 -4.41 -3.92
CA TRP A 316 13.77 -3.41 -3.78
C TRP A 316 15.14 -4.04 -3.49
N ASP A 317 15.17 -5.20 -2.82
CA ASP A 317 16.40 -5.97 -2.68
C ASP A 317 17.03 -6.31 -4.03
N GLU A 318 16.24 -6.82 -4.97
CA GLU A 318 16.76 -7.13 -6.31
C GLU A 318 17.05 -5.88 -7.15
N LYS A 319 16.23 -4.83 -7.06
CA LYS A 319 16.49 -3.54 -7.75
C LYS A 319 17.87 -2.99 -7.46
N TYR A 320 18.26 -2.99 -6.18
CA TYR A 320 19.55 -2.45 -5.76
C TYR A 320 20.68 -3.49 -5.77
N ARG A 321 20.37 -4.77 -6.02
CA ARG A 321 21.35 -5.81 -6.34
C ARG A 321 21.77 -5.76 -7.81
N SER A 322 20.81 -5.84 -8.73
CA SER A 322 21.05 -5.82 -10.18
C SER A 322 21.51 -4.44 -10.66
N ASN A 323 20.94 -3.37 -10.06
CA ASN A 323 21.18 -1.99 -10.46
C ASN A 323 20.98 -1.74 -11.95
N LEU A 324 20.01 -2.41 -12.58
CA LEU A 324 19.86 -2.38 -14.03
C LEU A 324 19.35 -1.03 -14.55
N VAL A 325 19.95 -0.58 -15.66
CA VAL A 325 19.58 0.63 -16.41
C VAL A 325 18.20 0.56 -17.05
N ARG A 326 17.51 1.69 -17.13
CA ARG A 326 16.17 1.84 -17.72
C ARG A 326 16.22 1.89 -19.26
N PRO A 327 15.15 1.47 -19.96
CA PRO A 327 15.13 1.44 -21.43
C PRO A 327 15.47 2.78 -22.07
N GLU A 328 14.84 3.88 -21.61
CA GLU A 328 15.05 5.22 -22.18
C GLU A 328 16.51 5.65 -22.22
N THR A 329 17.30 5.27 -21.21
CA THR A 329 18.71 5.65 -21.14
C THR A 329 19.52 5.00 -22.25
N LEU A 330 19.20 3.75 -22.60
CA LEU A 330 19.91 3.04 -23.67
C LEU A 330 19.37 3.40 -25.04
N ILE A 331 18.05 3.52 -25.19
CA ILE A 331 17.42 3.92 -26.44
C ILE A 331 17.95 5.30 -26.87
N ASN A 332 17.93 6.29 -25.97
CA ASN A 332 18.32 7.66 -26.32
C ASN A 332 19.82 7.79 -26.61
N ASN A 333 20.66 6.97 -26.00
CA ASN A 333 22.11 7.03 -26.21
C ASN A 333 22.61 6.23 -27.42
N TYR A 334 21.89 5.17 -27.83
CA TYR A 334 22.43 4.19 -28.79
C TYR A 334 21.49 3.83 -29.95
N ILE A 335 20.21 4.20 -29.90
CA ILE A 335 19.20 3.81 -30.90
C ILE A 335 18.56 5.05 -31.52
N ASP A 336 17.89 5.88 -30.72
CA ASP A 336 17.07 7.00 -31.17
C ASP A 336 17.01 8.08 -30.08
N ASP A 337 17.70 9.21 -30.28
CA ASP A 337 17.82 10.28 -29.29
C ASP A 337 16.57 11.17 -29.15
N GLN A 338 15.55 10.96 -29.99
CA GLN A 338 14.25 11.65 -29.92
C GLN A 338 13.15 10.77 -29.34
N TRP A 339 13.45 9.51 -28.99
CA TRP A 339 12.47 8.61 -28.43
C TRP A 339 12.12 9.01 -26.99
N GLU A 340 10.83 8.92 -26.67
CA GLU A 340 10.31 9.15 -25.33
C GLU A 340 9.40 7.99 -24.92
N PRO A 341 9.50 7.50 -23.67
CA PRO A 341 8.56 6.50 -23.17
C PRO A 341 7.17 7.12 -22.98
N ILE A 342 6.13 6.30 -23.12
CA ILE A 342 4.73 6.72 -22.91
C ILE A 342 4.51 7.19 -21.46
N LEU A 343 5.16 6.53 -20.50
CA LEU A 343 5.16 6.94 -19.10
C LEU A 343 6.51 7.52 -18.70
N GLN A 344 6.50 8.55 -17.85
CA GLN A 344 7.73 9.06 -17.26
C GLN A 344 8.40 7.98 -16.39
N THR A 345 9.68 7.70 -16.65
CA THR A 345 10.43 6.66 -15.93
C THR A 345 10.53 6.97 -14.43
N PRO A 346 10.13 6.01 -13.56
CA PRO A 346 10.27 6.16 -12.12
C PRO A 346 11.74 6.20 -11.67
N PRO A 347 12.08 6.99 -10.63
CA PRO A 347 13.47 7.23 -10.21
C PRO A 347 14.06 6.09 -9.34
N PHE A 348 14.16 4.90 -9.91
CA PHE A 348 14.79 3.73 -9.28
C PHE A 348 15.19 2.68 -10.34
N PRO A 349 16.14 1.77 -10.01
CA PRO A 349 16.61 0.72 -10.92
C PRO A 349 15.51 -0.13 -11.54
N GLU A 350 15.81 -0.67 -12.71
CA GLU A 350 14.83 -1.35 -13.57
C GLU A 350 14.41 -2.70 -12.99
N TYR A 351 15.34 -3.63 -12.75
CA TYR A 351 14.99 -5.03 -12.54
C TYR A 351 14.76 -5.41 -11.07
N PRO A 352 13.64 -6.07 -10.69
CA PRO A 352 12.45 -6.40 -11.47
C PRO A 352 11.39 -5.29 -11.38
N SER A 353 10.28 -5.43 -12.11
CA SER A 353 9.17 -4.47 -12.05
C SER A 353 8.47 -4.50 -10.69
N GLY A 354 8.44 -3.36 -9.99
CA GLY A 354 7.73 -3.23 -8.71
C GLY A 354 6.23 -3.42 -8.84
N HIS A 355 5.64 -2.99 -9.98
CA HIS A 355 4.23 -3.24 -10.28
C HIS A 355 3.96 -4.74 -10.40
N SER A 356 4.82 -5.48 -11.09
CA SER A 356 4.66 -6.92 -11.27
C SER A 356 4.75 -7.68 -9.94
N VAL A 357 5.75 -7.39 -9.10
CA VAL A 357 5.94 -8.10 -7.82
C VAL A 357 4.80 -7.80 -6.84
N VAL A 358 4.43 -6.53 -6.69
CA VAL A 358 3.38 -6.13 -5.74
C VAL A 358 2.01 -6.63 -6.19
N SER A 359 1.70 -6.51 -7.49
CA SER A 359 0.43 -7.00 -8.04
C SER A 359 0.33 -8.51 -7.98
N GLY A 360 1.44 -9.24 -8.24
CA GLY A 360 1.50 -10.68 -8.07
C GLY A 360 1.19 -11.09 -6.62
N ALA A 361 1.87 -10.48 -5.64
CA ALA A 361 1.66 -10.81 -4.23
C ALA A 361 0.24 -10.47 -3.75
N ALA A 362 -0.25 -9.28 -4.08
CA ALA A 362 -1.58 -8.82 -3.69
C ALA A 362 -2.69 -9.68 -4.32
N SER A 363 -2.59 -9.99 -5.61
CA SER A 363 -3.59 -10.80 -6.31
C SER A 363 -3.70 -12.22 -5.78
N VAL A 364 -2.58 -12.87 -5.43
CA VAL A 364 -2.60 -14.20 -4.79
C VAL A 364 -3.28 -14.15 -3.42
N VAL A 365 -2.95 -13.15 -2.59
CA VAL A 365 -3.58 -13.03 -1.27
C VAL A 365 -5.07 -12.74 -1.38
N LEU A 366 -5.49 -11.82 -2.25
CA LEU A 366 -6.91 -11.53 -2.47
C LEU A 366 -7.66 -12.73 -3.03
N THR A 367 -7.05 -13.48 -3.95
CA THR A 367 -7.60 -14.75 -4.45
C THR A 367 -7.76 -15.78 -3.32
N SER A 368 -6.81 -15.83 -2.37
CA SER A 368 -6.90 -16.71 -1.20
C SER A 368 -8.03 -16.34 -0.23
N ILE A 369 -8.47 -15.07 -0.23
CA ILE A 369 -9.52 -14.55 0.66
C ILE A 369 -10.90 -14.66 0.00
N PHE A 370 -11.02 -14.17 -1.23
CA PHE A 370 -12.30 -13.96 -1.92
C PHE A 370 -12.61 -15.05 -2.96
N GLY A 371 -11.65 -15.91 -3.26
CA GLY A 371 -11.75 -16.97 -4.26
C GLY A 371 -11.22 -16.56 -5.63
N ASP A 372 -11.05 -17.57 -6.48
CA ASP A 372 -10.67 -17.40 -7.89
C ASP A 372 -11.85 -16.91 -8.73
N ASN A 373 -11.57 -16.28 -9.87
CA ASN A 373 -12.56 -15.68 -10.78
C ASN A 373 -13.50 -14.67 -10.08
N PHE A 374 -12.99 -13.96 -9.08
CA PHE A 374 -13.69 -12.85 -8.45
C PHE A 374 -13.68 -11.64 -9.38
N SER A 375 -14.77 -11.43 -10.10
CA SER A 375 -14.90 -10.27 -11.00
C SER A 375 -15.21 -9.00 -10.23
N TYR A 376 -14.66 -7.87 -10.66
CA TYR A 376 -14.92 -6.56 -10.06
C TYR A 376 -14.72 -5.42 -11.06
N ASP A 377 -15.36 -4.29 -10.77
CA ASP A 377 -15.14 -3.03 -11.45
C ASP A 377 -14.20 -2.20 -10.58
N ASP A 378 -13.04 -1.86 -11.12
CA ASP A 378 -12.00 -1.10 -10.46
C ASP A 378 -12.23 0.41 -10.67
N ASP A 379 -12.69 1.08 -9.62
CA ASP A 379 -12.94 2.52 -9.59
C ASP A 379 -11.90 3.30 -8.77
N THR A 380 -10.79 2.67 -8.36
CA THR A 380 -9.81 3.31 -7.46
C THR A 380 -9.14 4.54 -8.07
N GLU A 381 -9.00 4.57 -9.39
CA GLU A 381 -8.34 5.66 -10.12
C GLU A 381 -9.32 6.78 -10.55
N GLN A 382 -10.62 6.61 -10.32
CA GLN A 382 -11.64 7.62 -10.65
C GLN A 382 -11.42 8.97 -9.94
N PRO A 383 -11.08 9.02 -8.63
CA PRO A 383 -10.71 10.27 -7.96
C PRO A 383 -9.45 10.94 -8.53
N TYR A 384 -8.63 10.20 -9.28
CA TYR A 384 -7.39 10.67 -9.90
C TYR A 384 -7.54 10.93 -11.41
N GLY A 385 -8.78 10.89 -11.92
CA GLY A 385 -9.14 11.34 -13.26
C GLY A 385 -9.18 10.27 -14.34
N LEU A 386 -9.12 8.98 -13.97
CA LEU A 386 -9.11 7.86 -14.91
C LEU A 386 -10.45 7.11 -14.90
N PRO A 387 -10.80 6.39 -15.98
CA PRO A 387 -12.04 5.63 -16.06
C PRO A 387 -12.02 4.38 -15.18
N ILE A 388 -13.20 3.78 -14.98
CA ILE A 388 -13.34 2.46 -14.35
C ILE A 388 -12.85 1.39 -15.33
N ARG A 389 -12.12 0.39 -14.84
CA ARG A 389 -11.75 -0.81 -15.62
C ARG A 389 -12.30 -2.06 -14.96
N SER A 390 -12.81 -3.01 -15.76
CA SER A 390 -13.42 -4.23 -15.24
C SER A 390 -12.47 -5.42 -15.38
N PHE A 391 -12.34 -6.21 -14.31
CA PHE A 391 -11.48 -7.38 -14.29
C PHE A 391 -12.27 -8.66 -13.96
N PRO A 392 -12.00 -9.78 -14.66
CA PRO A 392 -12.63 -11.06 -14.36
C PRO A 392 -12.02 -11.76 -13.13
N SER A 393 -10.78 -11.42 -12.75
CA SER A 393 -10.11 -11.93 -11.55
C SER A 393 -9.00 -10.97 -11.09
N PHE A 394 -8.55 -11.10 -9.84
CA PHE A 394 -7.37 -10.36 -9.36
C PHE A 394 -6.09 -10.74 -10.10
N ILE A 395 -5.95 -12.00 -10.54
CA ILE A 395 -4.79 -12.45 -11.31
C ILE A 395 -4.75 -11.77 -12.67
N ASP A 396 -5.90 -11.59 -13.32
CA ASP A 396 -5.98 -10.89 -14.62
C ASP A 396 -5.66 -9.40 -14.46
N ALA A 397 -6.16 -8.75 -13.40
CA ALA A 397 -5.76 -7.39 -13.07
C ALA A 397 -4.25 -7.27 -12.82
N ALA A 398 -3.63 -8.22 -12.10
CA ALA A 398 -2.19 -8.22 -11.87
C ALA A 398 -1.37 -8.42 -13.15
N LYS A 399 -1.84 -9.24 -14.09
CA LYS A 399 -1.21 -9.39 -15.40
C LYS A 399 -1.33 -8.12 -16.24
N GLU A 400 -2.49 -7.45 -16.21
CA GLU A 400 -2.66 -6.16 -16.87
C GLU A 400 -1.73 -5.09 -16.26
N ALA A 401 -1.65 -5.02 -14.92
CA ALA A 401 -0.73 -4.15 -14.21
C ALA A 401 0.74 -4.41 -14.57
N ALA A 402 1.12 -5.68 -14.76
CA ALA A 402 2.47 -6.07 -15.15
C ALA A 402 2.78 -5.65 -16.60
N ILE A 403 1.93 -6.01 -17.57
CA ILE A 403 2.16 -5.70 -18.99
C ILE A 403 2.03 -4.20 -19.30
N SER A 404 1.26 -3.45 -18.49
CA SER A 404 1.17 -1.98 -18.58
C SER A 404 2.54 -1.30 -18.58
N ARG A 405 3.56 -1.94 -17.98
CA ARG A 405 4.91 -1.38 -17.89
C ARG A 405 5.71 -1.52 -19.18
N MET A 406 5.39 -2.53 -20.00
CA MET A 406 5.88 -2.64 -21.37
C MET A 406 5.23 -1.56 -22.23
N TYR A 407 3.90 -1.42 -22.15
CA TYR A 407 3.18 -0.35 -22.85
C TYR A 407 3.66 1.04 -22.43
N GLY A 408 4.04 1.22 -21.16
CA GLY A 408 4.61 2.46 -20.67
C GLY A 408 6.03 2.76 -21.16
N GLY A 409 6.73 1.81 -21.80
CA GLY A 409 8.09 2.00 -22.31
C GLY A 409 9.20 1.98 -21.26
N ILE A 410 8.95 1.47 -20.06
CA ILE A 410 9.82 1.69 -18.88
C ILE A 410 10.37 0.40 -18.26
N HIS A 411 9.95 -0.76 -18.75
CA HIS A 411 10.41 -2.07 -18.29
C HIS A 411 10.64 -3.04 -19.45
N TYR A 412 11.66 -3.88 -19.32
CA TYR A 412 11.90 -5.01 -20.21
C TYR A 412 11.00 -6.21 -19.83
N MET A 413 10.75 -7.14 -20.76
CA MET A 413 9.89 -8.31 -20.48
C MET A 413 10.42 -9.17 -19.34
N ALA A 414 11.75 -9.35 -19.19
CA ALA A 414 12.29 -10.10 -18.07
C ALA A 414 11.89 -9.51 -16.71
N ALA A 415 11.92 -8.17 -16.56
CA ALA A 415 11.52 -7.51 -15.33
C ALA A 415 10.03 -7.68 -15.02
N ILE A 416 9.21 -7.80 -16.06
CA ILE A 416 7.77 -7.98 -15.97
C ILE A 416 7.45 -9.41 -15.55
N ASP A 417 7.87 -10.40 -16.34
CA ASP A 417 7.52 -11.82 -16.13
C ASP A 417 8.14 -12.37 -14.85
N ASN A 418 9.45 -12.17 -14.64
CA ASN A 418 10.12 -12.65 -13.44
C ASN A 418 9.62 -11.90 -12.18
N GLY A 419 9.16 -10.65 -12.34
CA GLY A 419 8.54 -9.88 -11.29
C GLY A 419 7.18 -10.47 -10.87
N VAL A 420 6.35 -10.87 -11.83
CA VAL A 420 5.06 -11.55 -11.54
C VAL A 420 5.31 -12.85 -10.78
N ASP A 421 6.25 -13.67 -11.26
CA ASP A 421 6.62 -14.94 -10.61
C ASP A 421 7.17 -14.73 -9.19
N GLN A 422 8.00 -13.70 -8.98
CA GLN A 422 8.48 -13.34 -7.65
C GLN A 422 7.32 -12.92 -6.73
N GLY A 423 6.40 -12.09 -7.23
CA GLY A 423 5.21 -11.66 -6.51
C GLY A 423 4.32 -12.82 -6.10
N PHE A 424 4.05 -13.75 -7.01
CA PHE A 424 3.25 -14.94 -6.73
C PHE A 424 3.82 -15.78 -5.59
N LYS A 425 5.13 -16.04 -5.60
CA LYS A 425 5.80 -16.80 -4.51
C LYS A 425 5.67 -16.12 -3.15
N ILE A 426 5.77 -14.80 -3.11
CA ILE A 426 5.60 -14.00 -1.87
C ILE A 426 4.14 -14.08 -1.40
N GLY A 427 3.18 -13.90 -2.32
CA GLY A 427 1.76 -14.02 -2.02
C GLY A 427 1.39 -15.41 -1.50
N GLU A 428 1.92 -16.47 -2.11
CA GLU A 428 1.72 -17.86 -1.69
C GLU A 428 2.31 -18.12 -0.29
N LEU A 429 3.50 -17.58 -0.01
CA LEU A 429 4.09 -17.65 1.32
C LEU A 429 3.16 -17.01 2.35
N VAL A 430 2.74 -15.75 2.15
CA VAL A 430 1.85 -15.04 3.08
C VAL A 430 0.50 -15.73 3.22
N ALA A 431 -0.06 -16.24 2.11
CA ALA A 431 -1.32 -16.96 2.13
C ALA A 431 -1.25 -18.23 2.98
N SER A 432 -0.14 -18.97 2.91
CA SER A 432 0.06 -20.28 3.56
C SER A 432 0.65 -20.20 4.98
N SER A 433 1.48 -19.21 5.28
CA SER A 433 2.17 -19.08 6.57
C SER A 433 1.33 -18.37 7.62
N ILE A 434 0.50 -17.39 7.22
CA ILE A 434 -0.36 -16.66 8.15
C ILE A 434 -1.78 -17.25 8.16
N LYS A 435 -2.11 -17.89 9.29
CA LYS A 435 -3.43 -18.42 9.62
C LYS A 435 -4.17 -17.43 10.51
N MET A 436 -4.94 -16.54 9.89
CA MET A 436 -5.70 -15.48 10.58
C MET A 436 -7.12 -15.90 10.94
N LYS A 437 -7.70 -16.90 10.28
CA LYS A 437 -9.02 -17.46 10.60
C LYS A 437 -8.90 -18.93 11.00
N ASN A 438 -9.81 -19.39 11.87
CA ASN A 438 -9.92 -20.77 12.34
C ASN A 438 -10.56 -21.74 11.35
#